data_AF-A0A0B2WTP8-F1
#
_entry.id   AF-A0A0B2WTP8-F1
#
_cell.length_a   1.000
_cell.length_b   1.000
_cell.length_c   1.000
_cell.angle_alpha   90.00
_cell.angle_beta   90.00
_cell.angle_gamma   90.00
#
_symmetry.space_group_name_H-M   'P 1'
#
loop_
_entity.id
_entity.type
_entity.pdbx_description
1 polymer ?
#
loop_
_entity_poly.entity_id
_entity_poly.type
_entity_poly.pdbx_seq_one_letter_code
_entity_poly.pdbx_strand_id
1 'polypeptide(L)'
;MATIPSTGRRAIEKLDSEPLCASRGPDCQQWTPGKNPVSPRRQVSRMLERLNMFKVLLPATDAKGRPLEVMEVEEPDEECFEPPPKSGEGTADERPVRSHVNYLPVNGGIILPQFGDPAHDAAAIRTAQRAFGHERRIHPVLVEELPLRGGGIHCRTQEMPMFP
;
A
#
# COMPACT_ATOMS: atom_id res chain seq x y z
N MET A 1 -30.69 31.85 -19.21
CA MET A 1 -30.26 31.78 -20.62
C MET A 1 -28.89 32.46 -20.71
N ALA A 2 -27.81 31.67 -20.69
CA ALA A 2 -26.45 32.12 -21.04
C ALA A 2 -25.60 30.87 -21.28
N THR A 3 -25.38 30.56 -22.54
CA THR A 3 -24.41 29.59 -23.08
C THR A 3 -22.99 30.17 -23.01
N ILE A 4 -22.01 29.36 -22.62
CA ILE A 4 -20.57 29.63 -22.75
C ILE A 4 -19.91 28.40 -23.42
N PRO A 5 -18.96 28.58 -24.35
CA PRO A 5 -18.73 27.67 -25.48
C PRO A 5 -17.66 26.61 -25.22
N SER A 6 -17.69 25.59 -26.09
CA SER A 6 -16.71 24.53 -26.25
C SER A 6 -15.41 25.01 -26.88
N THR A 7 -14.27 24.83 -26.20
CA THR A 7 -12.95 24.78 -26.84
C THR A 7 -11.93 24.07 -25.98
N GLY A 8 -11.21 23.11 -26.57
CA GLY A 8 -9.85 22.76 -26.15
C GLY A 8 -9.65 21.41 -25.45
N ARG A 9 -9.45 20.35 -26.24
CA ARG A 9 -8.72 19.15 -25.79
C ARG A 9 -7.28 19.53 -25.42
N ARG A 10 -6.86 19.27 -24.18
CA ARG A 10 -5.59 18.59 -23.78
C ARG A 10 -5.37 18.71 -22.26
N ALA A 11 -4.60 17.74 -21.75
CA ALA A 11 -4.22 17.51 -20.34
C ALA A 11 -5.32 16.88 -19.47
N ILE A 12 -5.53 15.56 -19.66
CA ILE A 12 -5.96 14.72 -18.54
C ILE A 12 -4.66 14.34 -17.82
N GLU A 13 -4.18 15.24 -16.96
CA GLU A 13 -3.19 14.93 -15.95
C GLU A 13 -4.00 14.38 -14.76
N LYS A 14 -4.11 13.05 -14.69
CA LYS A 14 -4.53 12.33 -13.48
C LYS A 14 -3.48 11.27 -13.22
N LEU A 15 -2.36 11.72 -12.65
CA LEU A 15 -1.43 10.89 -11.92
C LEU A 15 -1.82 10.98 -10.44
N ASP A 16 -2.99 10.42 -10.10
CA ASP A 16 -3.41 10.31 -8.70
C ASP A 16 -3.56 8.83 -8.34
N SER A 17 -2.41 8.16 -8.21
CA SER A 17 -2.26 7.09 -7.24
C SER A 17 -1.43 7.66 -6.09
N GLU A 18 -2.11 8.18 -5.06
CA GLU A 18 -1.42 8.64 -3.86
C GLU A 18 -0.59 7.49 -3.26
N PRO A 19 0.63 7.78 -2.80
CA PRO A 19 1.52 6.73 -2.34
C PRO A 19 1.00 6.18 -1.00
N LEU A 20 0.72 4.88 -0.95
CA LEU A 20 0.11 4.22 0.20
C LEU A 20 1.05 4.26 1.40
N CYS A 21 0.56 4.61 2.59
CA CYS A 21 1.36 4.54 3.80
C CYS A 21 0.50 4.20 5.03
N ALA A 22 1.07 3.46 5.98
CA ALA A 22 0.40 3.07 7.23
C ALA A 22 1.27 3.34 8.44
N SER A 23 0.64 3.71 9.57
CA SER A 23 1.31 4.05 10.82
C SER A 23 1.14 2.96 11.89
N ARG A 24 2.18 2.74 12.71
CA ARG A 24 2.09 1.90 13.90
C ARG A 24 1.96 2.75 15.16
N GLY A 25 0.74 2.86 15.68
CA GLY A 25 0.46 3.27 17.06
C GLY A 25 1.23 4.51 17.57
N PRO A 26 1.48 4.63 18.88
CA PRO A 26 2.09 5.82 19.48
C PRO A 26 3.58 6.01 19.14
N ASP A 27 4.24 5.09 18.43
CA ASP A 27 5.68 5.15 18.13
C ASP A 27 5.99 5.56 16.68
N CYS A 28 4.98 6.06 15.94
CA CYS A 28 5.09 6.75 14.64
C CYS A 28 6.12 6.14 13.66
N GLN A 29 6.02 4.82 13.47
CA GLN A 29 6.69 4.14 12.37
C GLN A 29 5.79 4.21 11.14
N GLN A 30 6.32 4.72 10.04
CA GLN A 30 5.60 4.81 8.77
C GLN A 30 6.09 3.75 7.78
N TRP A 31 5.14 2.98 7.28
CA TRP A 31 5.38 1.91 6.31
C TRP A 31 5.08 2.40 4.91
N THR A 32 6.01 2.14 3.98
CA THR A 32 5.86 2.56 2.58
C THR A 32 6.14 1.39 1.62
N PRO A 33 5.40 1.31 0.49
CA PRO A 33 5.69 0.36 -0.58
C PRO A 33 7.14 0.47 -1.06
N GLY A 34 7.80 -0.69 -1.11
CA GLY A 34 9.19 -0.87 -1.50
C GLY A 34 9.36 -1.10 -3.00
N LYS A 35 10.54 -1.58 -3.39
CA LYS A 35 10.89 -1.83 -4.80
C LYS A 35 10.13 -3.05 -5.32
N ASN A 36 9.75 -3.00 -6.59
CA ASN A 36 9.12 -4.09 -7.33
C ASN A 36 9.71 -4.09 -8.76
N PRO A 37 10.15 -5.24 -9.31
CA PRO A 37 10.56 -5.34 -10.72
C PRO A 37 9.33 -5.23 -11.63
N VAL A 38 9.01 -3.99 -12.02
CA VAL A 38 7.99 -3.71 -13.05
C VAL A 38 8.65 -3.18 -14.31
N SER A 39 7.93 -3.26 -15.44
CA SER A 39 8.34 -2.70 -16.74
C SER A 39 9.04 -1.32 -16.63
N PRO A 40 10.03 -1.01 -17.50
CA PRO A 40 10.92 0.15 -17.33
C PRO A 40 10.22 1.51 -17.18
N ARG A 41 9.07 1.73 -17.85
CA ARG A 41 8.28 2.97 -17.72
C ARG A 41 7.63 3.11 -16.34
N ARG A 42 7.17 2.00 -15.75
CA ARG A 42 6.52 1.96 -14.42
C ARG A 42 7.54 2.01 -13.29
N GLN A 43 8.73 1.46 -13.54
CA GLN A 43 9.85 1.54 -12.60
C GLN A 43 10.23 3.00 -12.30
N VAL A 44 10.19 3.88 -13.31
CA VAL A 44 10.44 5.32 -13.12
C VAL A 44 9.33 6.00 -12.32
N SER A 45 8.05 5.74 -12.61
CA SER A 45 6.92 6.33 -11.85
C SER A 45 6.97 5.95 -10.37
N ARG A 46 7.08 4.64 -10.08
CA ARG A 46 7.16 4.14 -8.70
C ARG A 46 8.41 4.65 -7.98
N MET A 47 9.53 4.81 -8.68
CA MET A 47 10.74 5.41 -8.11
C MET A 47 10.53 6.89 -7.76
N LEU A 48 9.85 7.66 -8.60
CA LEU A 48 9.52 9.06 -8.34
C LEU A 48 8.53 9.20 -7.18
N GLU A 49 7.48 8.37 -7.14
CA GLU A 49 6.52 8.32 -6.03
C GLU A 49 7.21 8.00 -4.71
N ARG A 50 8.09 6.98 -4.71
CA ARG A 50 8.93 6.64 -3.58
C ARG A 50 9.76 7.85 -3.14
N LEU A 51 10.50 8.47 -4.05
CA LEU A 51 11.32 9.64 -3.72
C LEU A 51 10.49 10.80 -3.15
N ASN A 52 9.29 11.04 -3.69
CA ASN A 52 8.39 12.07 -3.19
C ASN A 52 7.90 11.75 -1.77
N MET A 53 7.52 10.50 -1.51
CA MET A 53 7.12 10.08 -0.16
C MET A 53 8.28 10.25 0.84
N PHE A 54 9.49 9.80 0.49
CA PHE A 54 10.66 9.95 1.35
C PHE A 54 11.02 11.42 1.62
N LYS A 55 10.87 12.31 0.64
CA LYS A 55 11.08 13.75 0.83
C LYS A 55 10.13 14.37 1.86
N VAL A 56 8.92 13.83 2.00
CA VAL A 56 7.92 14.30 2.96
C VAL A 56 8.13 13.65 4.32
N LEU A 57 8.31 12.33 4.37
CA LEU A 57 8.32 11.57 5.62
C LEU A 57 9.64 11.68 6.39
N LEU A 58 10.79 11.72 5.72
CA LEU A 58 12.09 11.78 6.40
C LEU A 58 12.29 13.05 7.25
N PRO A 59 11.93 14.26 6.80
CA PRO A 59 12.03 15.46 7.64
C PRO A 59 10.83 15.67 8.58
N ALA A 60 9.76 14.88 8.44
CA ALA A 60 8.57 15.03 9.26
C ALA A 60 8.79 14.54 10.69
N THR A 61 7.97 15.07 11.60
CA THR A 61 7.92 14.67 13.00
C THR A 61 6.49 14.36 13.40
N ASP A 62 6.34 13.52 14.42
CA ASP A 62 5.02 13.23 15.00
C ASP A 62 4.50 14.41 15.84
N ALA A 63 3.29 14.30 16.37
CA ALA A 63 2.68 15.33 17.21
C ALA A 63 3.45 15.65 18.51
N LYS A 64 4.41 14.80 18.90
CA LYS A 64 5.30 15.00 20.05
C LYS A 64 6.70 15.51 19.65
N GLY A 65 6.90 15.84 18.37
CA GLY A 65 8.18 16.34 17.84
C GLY A 65 9.25 15.26 17.66
N ARG A 66 8.90 13.97 17.72
CA ARG A 66 9.84 12.88 17.46
C ARG A 66 9.97 12.64 15.96
N PRO A 67 11.17 12.36 15.44
CA PRO A 67 11.34 12.03 14.02
C PRO A 67 10.61 10.73 13.68
N LEU A 68 10.07 10.65 12.45
CA LEU A 68 9.44 9.43 11.95
C LEU A 68 10.49 8.37 11.61
N GLU A 69 10.26 7.14 12.04
CA GLU A 69 11.01 5.99 11.55
C GLU A 69 10.29 5.43 10.30
N VAL A 70 10.93 5.53 9.14
CA VAL A 70 10.35 5.06 7.87
C VAL A 70 10.90 3.68 7.54
N MET A 71 10.00 2.71 7.38
CA MET A 71 10.34 1.33 7.01
C MET A 71 9.77 1.01 5.62
N GLU A 72 10.64 0.51 4.75
CA GLU A 72 10.24 0.03 3.42
C GLU A 72 9.75 -1.41 3.51
N VAL A 73 8.69 -1.71 2.76
CA VAL A 73 8.06 -3.02 2.69
C VAL A 73 8.10 -3.47 1.25
N GLU A 74 8.86 -4.52 0.96
CA GLU A 74 8.91 -5.07 -0.40
C GLU A 74 7.51 -5.47 -0.85
N GLU A 75 7.15 -5.10 -2.08
CA GLU A 75 5.82 -5.39 -2.65
C GLU A 75 5.89 -6.60 -3.58
N PRO A 76 4.81 -7.38 -3.71
CA PRO A 76 4.79 -8.57 -4.55
C PRO A 76 5.12 -8.27 -6.00
N ASP A 77 5.89 -9.14 -6.64
CA ASP A 77 6.23 -9.00 -8.05
C ASP A 77 4.97 -9.10 -8.93
N GLU A 78 4.63 -8.04 -9.67
CA GLU A 78 3.45 -8.05 -10.55
C GLU A 78 3.57 -9.10 -11.66
N GLU A 79 4.78 -9.49 -12.04
CA GLU A 79 5.03 -10.50 -13.08
C GLU A 79 4.73 -11.93 -12.60
N CYS A 80 4.66 -12.16 -11.28
CA CYS A 80 4.29 -13.46 -10.70
C CYS A 80 2.80 -13.78 -10.78
N PHE A 81 1.96 -12.86 -11.23
CA PHE A 81 0.51 -13.01 -11.24
C PHE A 81 -0.07 -13.03 -12.65
N GLU A 82 -1.11 -13.83 -12.84
CA GLU A 82 -1.91 -13.75 -14.04
C GLU A 82 -2.53 -12.35 -14.20
N PRO A 83 -2.64 -11.83 -15.44
CA PRO A 83 -3.30 -10.56 -15.69
C PRO A 83 -4.75 -10.65 -15.20
N PRO A 84 -5.27 -9.58 -14.55
CA PRO A 84 -6.64 -9.58 -14.07
C PRO A 84 -7.62 -9.80 -15.23
N PRO A 85 -8.76 -10.45 -14.99
CA PRO A 85 -9.82 -10.56 -15.99
C PRO A 85 -10.21 -9.14 -16.44
N LYS A 86 -10.33 -8.93 -17.76
CA LYS A 86 -10.80 -7.65 -18.30
C LYS A 86 -12.24 -7.44 -17.84
N SER A 87 -12.47 -6.54 -16.89
CA SER A 87 -13.82 -6.13 -16.52
C SER A 87 -14.48 -5.50 -17.76
N GLY A 88 -15.63 -6.03 -18.17
CA GLY A 88 -16.31 -5.66 -19.43
C GLY A 88 -16.80 -4.20 -19.51
N GLU A 89 -16.64 -3.42 -18.44
CA GLU A 89 -17.11 -2.04 -18.33
C GLU A 89 -16.03 -1.05 -17.82
N GLY A 90 -14.78 -1.49 -17.60
CA GLY A 90 -13.75 -0.69 -16.92
C GLY A 90 -12.72 -0.06 -17.85
N THR A 91 -12.43 1.23 -17.64
CA THR A 91 -11.26 1.91 -18.20
C THR A 91 -9.95 1.16 -17.89
N ALA A 92 -8.98 1.26 -18.78
CA ALA A 92 -7.76 0.45 -18.93
C ALA A 92 -6.77 0.27 -17.73
N ASP A 93 -7.15 0.48 -16.46
CA ASP A 93 -6.18 0.47 -15.35
C ASP A 93 -6.71 -0.01 -13.97
N GLU A 94 -7.79 -0.80 -13.90
CA GLU A 94 -8.17 -1.50 -12.65
C GLU A 94 -7.23 -2.69 -12.39
N ARG A 95 -5.96 -2.41 -12.03
CA ARG A 95 -5.04 -3.45 -11.59
C ARG A 95 -5.30 -3.84 -10.13
N PRO A 96 -5.08 -5.12 -9.78
CA PRO A 96 -5.23 -5.58 -8.41
C PRO A 96 -4.24 -4.86 -7.49
N VAL A 97 -4.73 -4.24 -6.42
CA VAL A 97 -3.88 -3.59 -5.43
C VAL A 97 -3.38 -4.64 -4.45
N ARG A 98 -2.24 -5.26 -4.77
CA ARG A 98 -1.52 -6.17 -3.88
C ARG A 98 -0.51 -5.37 -3.08
N SER A 99 -0.83 -5.07 -1.82
CA SER A 99 0.10 -4.40 -0.91
C SER A 99 0.13 -5.01 0.48
N HIS A 100 1.34 -5.31 0.98
CA HIS A 100 1.55 -5.80 2.34
C HIS A 100 1.29 -4.75 3.41
N VAL A 101 1.33 -3.47 3.04
CA VAL A 101 0.99 -2.34 3.92
C VAL A 101 -0.51 -2.35 4.29
N ASN A 102 -1.35 -3.08 3.55
CA ASN A 102 -2.78 -3.27 3.83
C ASN A 102 -3.04 -4.33 4.93
N TYR A 103 -2.25 -4.29 6.01
CA TYR A 103 -2.37 -5.19 7.15
C TYR A 103 -3.47 -4.75 8.12
N LEU A 104 -3.91 -5.67 8.98
CA LEU A 104 -4.87 -5.38 10.04
C LEU A 104 -4.25 -5.65 11.42
N PRO A 105 -4.05 -4.63 12.26
CA PRO A 105 -3.69 -4.85 13.65
C PRO A 105 -4.86 -5.45 14.43
N VAL A 106 -4.57 -6.46 15.25
CA VAL A 106 -5.52 -7.10 16.16
C VAL A 106 -4.94 -7.19 17.56
N ASN A 107 -5.77 -7.53 18.55
CA ASN A 107 -5.30 -7.73 19.92
C ASN A 107 -4.24 -8.83 19.95
N GLY A 108 -3.01 -8.47 20.37
CA GLY A 108 -1.89 -9.40 20.46
C GLY A 108 -1.24 -9.80 19.13
N GLY A 109 -1.64 -9.22 18.00
CA GLY A 109 -1.12 -9.67 16.70
C GLY A 109 -1.37 -8.73 15.53
N ILE A 110 -0.92 -9.16 14.35
CA ILE A 110 -1.11 -8.48 13.07
C ILE A 110 -1.53 -9.52 12.03
N ILE A 111 -2.65 -9.28 11.33
CA ILE A 111 -3.01 -10.05 10.15
C ILE A 111 -2.31 -9.41 8.96
N LEU A 112 -1.35 -10.13 8.38
CA LEU A 112 -0.52 -9.66 7.27
C LEU A 112 -1.00 -10.33 5.98
N PRO A 113 -1.47 -9.57 4.97
CA PRO A 113 -1.84 -10.16 3.70
C PRO A 113 -0.60 -10.73 3.01
N GLN A 114 -0.78 -11.88 2.38
CA GLN A 114 0.16 -12.59 1.54
C GLN A 114 -0.50 -12.83 0.20
N PHE A 115 0.27 -12.91 -0.88
CA PHE A 115 -0.29 -12.93 -2.22
C PHE A 115 0.09 -14.18 -3.01
N GLY A 116 0.96 -15.05 -2.47
CA GLY A 116 1.43 -16.24 -3.18
C GLY A 116 2.75 -16.00 -3.93
N ASP A 117 3.50 -14.98 -3.52
CA ASP A 117 4.86 -14.68 -3.99
C ASP A 117 5.83 -14.99 -2.84
N PRO A 118 6.39 -16.22 -2.76
CA PRO A 118 7.08 -16.69 -1.55
C PRO A 118 8.25 -15.81 -1.10
N ALA A 119 8.93 -15.12 -2.03
CA ALA A 119 10.09 -14.30 -1.70
C ALA A 119 9.66 -12.99 -1.01
N HIS A 120 8.70 -12.27 -1.62
CA HIS A 120 8.19 -11.00 -1.12
C HIS A 120 7.28 -11.21 0.10
N ASP A 121 6.48 -12.27 0.10
CA ASP A 121 5.67 -12.71 1.25
C ASP A 121 6.55 -12.93 2.50
N ALA A 122 7.65 -13.67 2.35
CA ALA A 122 8.60 -13.90 3.44
C ALA A 122 9.34 -12.61 3.87
N ALA A 123 9.66 -11.72 2.92
CA ALA A 123 10.25 -10.42 3.22
C ALA A 123 9.31 -9.54 4.04
N ALA A 124 8.04 -9.47 3.65
CA ALA A 124 7.01 -8.74 4.38
C ALA A 124 6.84 -9.26 5.82
N ILE A 125 6.84 -10.58 6.03
CA ILE A 125 6.80 -11.17 7.38
C ILE A 125 8.00 -10.72 8.22
N ARG A 126 9.22 -10.75 7.67
CA ARG A 126 10.44 -10.31 8.39
C ARG A 126 10.36 -8.83 8.76
N THR A 127 9.94 -7.99 7.83
CA THR A 127 9.76 -6.55 8.07
C THR A 127 8.70 -6.31 9.13
N ALA A 128 7.59 -7.07 9.10
CA ALA A 128 6.50 -6.93 10.07
C ALA A 128 6.95 -7.36 11.46
N GLN A 129 7.69 -8.45 11.57
CA GLN A 129 8.25 -8.89 12.84
C GLN A 129 9.22 -7.86 13.43
N ARG A 130 10.04 -7.23 12.58
CA ARG A 130 10.97 -6.16 13.00
C ARG A 130 10.22 -4.93 13.49
N ALA A 131 9.15 -4.52 12.80
CA ALA A 131 8.36 -3.38 13.24
C ALA A 131 7.60 -3.71 14.52
N PHE A 132 6.78 -4.76 14.53
CA PHE A 132 5.82 -5.00 15.61
C PHE A 132 6.41 -5.65 16.86
N GLY A 133 7.67 -6.09 16.81
CA GLY A 133 8.35 -6.75 17.91
C GLY A 133 7.88 -8.18 18.13
N HIS A 134 8.47 -8.87 19.11
CA HIS A 134 8.17 -10.28 19.39
C HIS A 134 6.85 -10.51 20.15
N GLU A 135 6.31 -9.47 20.77
CA GLU A 135 5.07 -9.56 21.56
C GLU A 135 3.82 -9.70 20.70
N ARG A 136 3.87 -9.23 19.45
CA ARG A 136 2.77 -9.37 18.49
C ARG A 136 3.04 -10.51 17.55
N ARG A 137 2.10 -11.45 17.50
CA ARG A 137 2.14 -12.56 16.54
C ARG A 137 1.77 -12.07 15.14
N ILE A 138 2.62 -12.35 14.16
CA ILE A 138 2.30 -12.13 12.75
C ILE A 138 1.48 -13.33 12.24
N HIS A 139 0.30 -13.04 11.70
CA HIS A 139 -0.64 -13.99 11.12
C HIS A 139 -0.68 -13.77 9.60
N PRO A 140 0.16 -14.47 8.82
CA PRO A 140 0.10 -14.41 7.37
C PRO A 140 -1.20 -15.02 6.86
N VAL A 141 -1.91 -14.31 5.98
CA VAL A 141 -3.16 -14.76 5.36
C VAL A 141 -3.05 -14.58 3.86
N LEU A 142 -3.27 -15.65 3.10
CA LEU A 142 -3.33 -15.58 1.65
C LEU A 142 -4.59 -14.82 1.20
N VAL A 143 -4.40 -13.77 0.39
CA VAL A 143 -5.47 -12.89 -0.08
C VAL A 143 -5.39 -12.73 -1.60
N GLU A 144 -6.06 -13.62 -2.32
CA GLU A 144 -6.06 -13.61 -3.79
C GLU A 144 -7.14 -12.68 -4.35
N GLU A 145 -8.36 -12.78 -3.81
CA GLU A 145 -9.57 -12.18 -4.40
C GLU A 145 -9.78 -10.70 -4.04
N LEU A 146 -9.41 -10.26 -2.84
CA LEU A 146 -9.65 -8.87 -2.42
C LEU A 146 -8.92 -7.86 -3.32
N PRO A 147 -7.62 -8.06 -3.68
CA PRO A 147 -6.93 -7.19 -4.61
C PRO A 147 -7.64 -7.07 -5.95
N LEU A 148 -8.17 -8.17 -6.48
CA LEU A 148 -8.88 -8.20 -7.77
C LEU A 148 -10.16 -7.33 -7.74
N ARG A 149 -10.68 -7.04 -6.54
CA ARG A 149 -11.87 -6.23 -6.31
C ARG A 149 -11.54 -4.82 -5.81
N GLY A 150 -10.28 -4.39 -5.96
CA GLY A 150 -9.83 -3.05 -5.62
C GLY A 150 -9.63 -2.78 -4.13
N GLY A 151 -9.32 -3.80 -3.32
CA GLY A 151 -9.06 -3.58 -1.89
C GLY A 151 -8.19 -4.66 -1.25
N GLY A 152 -8.04 -4.59 0.07
CA GLY A 152 -7.38 -5.62 0.87
C GLY A 152 -8.04 -5.76 2.24
N ILE A 153 -7.40 -6.49 3.16
CA ILE A 153 -7.95 -6.80 4.48
C ILE A 153 -8.30 -5.52 5.23
N HIS A 154 -7.37 -4.56 5.34
CA HIS A 154 -7.57 -3.32 6.08
C HIS A 154 -8.80 -2.54 5.59
N CYS A 155 -9.01 -2.47 4.27
CA CYS A 155 -10.13 -1.73 3.69
C CYS A 155 -11.50 -2.36 3.95
N ARG A 156 -11.54 -3.62 4.41
CA ARG A 156 -12.78 -4.39 4.63
C ARG A 156 -13.07 -4.68 6.10
N THR A 157 -12.28 -4.10 7.00
CA THR A 157 -12.41 -4.31 8.44
C THR A 157 -12.47 -2.96 9.14
N GLN A 158 -13.15 -2.93 10.28
CA GLN A 158 -13.20 -1.77 11.16
C GLN A 158 -12.94 -2.24 12.59
N GLU A 159 -11.90 -1.71 13.22
CA GLU A 159 -11.63 -2.00 14.62
C GLU A 159 -12.68 -1.34 15.53
N MET A 160 -13.11 -2.08 16.54
CA MET A 160 -13.94 -1.58 17.64
C MET A 160 -13.10 -1.55 18.90
N PRO A 161 -12.71 -0.36 19.40
CA PRO A 161 -11.95 -0.25 20.63
C PRO A 161 -12.75 -0.82 21.81
N MET A 162 -12.10 -1.62 22.65
CA MET A 162 -12.67 -1.96 23.95
C MET A 162 -12.48 -0.77 24.88
N PHE A 163 -13.59 -0.28 25.44
CA PHE A 163 -13.54 0.64 26.58
C PHE A 163 -13.15 -0.15 27.85
N PRO A 164 -12.39 0.45 28.78
CA PRO A 164 -12.25 -0.08 30.13
C PRO A 164 -13.59 -0.12 30.88
#